data_AF-X0WNT9-F1
#
_entry.id   AF-X0WNT9-F1
#
_cell.length_a   1.000
_cell.length_b   1.000
_cell.length_c   1.000
_cell.angle_alpha   90.00
_cell.angle_beta   90.00
_cell.angle_gamma   90.00
#
_symmetry.space_group_name_H-M   'P 1'
#
loop_
_entity.id
_entity.type
_entity.pdbx_description
1 polymer ?
#
loop_
_entity_poly.entity_id
_entity_poly.type
_entity_poly.pdbx_seq_one_letter_code
_entity_poly.pdbx_strand_id
1 'polypeptide(L)'
;MYLSDGIIIAPIDVYKTRRRINRKKILKKAGVYLFLCIISFIYITPFFWILSTSLKSETEIMRVPPTFVPQEWHFENYRLAWQ
;
A
#
# COMPACT_ATOMS: atom_id res chain seq x y z
N MET A 1 61.35 -12.64 29.63
CA MET A 1 60.32 -13.43 30.34
C MET A 1 59.04 -13.30 29.56
N TYR A 2 58.81 -14.23 28.62
CA TYR A 2 57.65 -14.27 27.74
C TYR A 2 56.41 -14.59 28.57
N LEU A 3 55.35 -13.79 28.44
CA LEU A 3 54.08 -14.04 29.11
C LEU A 3 53.44 -15.29 28.48
N SER A 4 53.10 -16.23 29.36
CA SER A 4 52.67 -17.61 29.13
C SER A 4 51.27 -17.76 28.51
N ASP A 5 50.48 -16.69 28.45
CA ASP A 5 49.05 -16.85 28.32
C ASP A 5 48.58 -16.42 26.92
N GLY A 6 48.57 -17.41 26.02
CA GLY A 6 48.16 -17.31 24.62
C GLY A 6 46.67 -17.05 24.42
N ILE A 7 46.16 -15.91 24.92
CA ILE A 7 44.82 -15.44 24.60
C ILE A 7 44.93 -14.02 24.05
N ILE A 8 45.15 -13.91 22.74
CA ILE A 8 44.85 -12.68 22.00
C ILE A 8 43.34 -12.64 21.84
N ILE A 9 42.65 -12.08 22.85
CA ILE A 9 41.32 -11.52 22.65
C ILE A 9 41.47 -10.40 21.63
N ALA A 10 41.18 -10.68 20.36
CA ALA A 10 40.97 -9.63 19.37
C ALA A 10 40.01 -8.60 20.00
N PRO A 11 40.30 -7.29 19.96
CA PRO A 11 39.34 -6.30 20.39
C PRO A 11 38.07 -6.54 19.57
N ILE A 12 36.99 -6.87 20.27
CA ILE A 12 35.64 -6.88 19.69
C ILE A 12 35.23 -5.41 19.56
N ASP A 13 36.00 -4.60 18.82
CA ASP A 13 35.53 -3.31 18.33
C ASP A 13 34.65 -3.58 17.11
N VAL A 14 33.53 -4.23 17.41
CA VAL A 14 32.34 -4.38 16.58
C VAL A 14 32.18 -3.12 15.75
N TYR A 15 32.43 -3.22 14.44
CA TYR A 15 32.33 -2.16 13.46
C TYR A 15 31.05 -1.33 13.68
N LYS A 16 31.12 -0.27 14.49
CA LYS A 16 30.02 0.66 14.74
C LYS A 16 29.95 1.60 13.55
N THR A 17 29.47 1.09 12.43
CA THR A 17 29.15 1.93 11.28
C THR A 17 27.94 2.77 11.65
N ARG A 18 28.16 3.98 12.19
CA ARG A 18 27.10 4.99 12.29
C ARG A 18 26.72 5.40 10.87
N ARG A 19 25.77 4.68 10.26
CA ARG A 19 25.19 5.08 8.99
C ARG A 19 24.45 6.40 9.20
N ARG A 20 25.07 7.50 8.83
CA ARG A 20 24.47 8.83 8.94
C ARG A 20 23.23 8.87 8.06
N ILE A 21 22.06 8.94 8.68
CA ILE A 21 20.79 8.96 7.97
C ILE A 21 20.70 10.27 7.18
N ASN A 22 20.69 10.17 5.86
CA ASN A 22 20.52 11.34 5.01
C ASN A 22 19.02 11.67 4.92
N ARG A 23 18.55 12.54 5.83
CA ARG A 23 17.15 12.96 5.92
C ARG A 23 16.60 13.45 4.57
N LYS A 24 17.39 14.18 3.78
CA LYS A 24 16.99 14.65 2.43
C LYS A 24 16.66 13.47 1.50
N LYS A 25 17.45 12.38 1.54
CA LYS A 25 17.16 11.16 0.76
C LYS A 25 15.87 10.48 1.23
N ILE A 26 15.61 10.46 2.53
CA ILE A 26 14.37 9.88 3.07
C ILE A 26 13.14 10.69 2.68
N LEU A 27 13.17 12.03 2.87
CA LEU A 27 12.06 12.90 2.49
C LEU A 27 11.74 12.80 1.00
N LYS A 28 12.77 12.78 0.14
CA LYS A 28 12.58 12.59 -1.30
C LYS A 28 11.89 11.25 -1.60
N LYS A 29 12.34 10.16 -0.98
CA LYS A 29 11.70 8.85 -1.15
C LYS A 29 10.25 8.85 -0.67
N ALA A 30 9.99 9.41 0.52
CA ALA A 30 8.64 9.51 1.06
C ALA A 30 7.69 10.28 0.12
N GLY A 31 8.15 11.41 -0.45
CA GLY A 31 7.38 12.16 -1.44
C GLY A 31 7.08 11.36 -2.71
N VAL A 32 8.05 10.59 -3.21
CA VAL A 32 7.84 9.69 -4.35
C VAL A 32 6.79 8.63 -4.01
N TYR A 33 6.90 7.95 -2.87
CA TYR A 33 5.92 6.94 -2.47
C TYR A 33 4.53 7.53 -2.27
N LEU A 34 4.41 8.72 -1.65
CA LEU A 34 3.14 9.40 -1.48
C LEU A 34 2.49 9.72 -2.83
N PHE A 35 3.27 10.25 -3.78
CA PHE A 35 2.81 10.50 -5.14
C PHE A 35 2.34 9.23 -5.85
N LEU A 36 3.11 8.14 -5.74
CA LEU A 36 2.73 6.83 -6.28
C LEU A 36 1.42 6.32 -5.66
N CYS A 37 1.24 6.46 -4.34
CA CYS A 37 0.01 6.07 -3.66
C CYS A 37 -1.19 6.87 -4.18
N ILE A 38 -1.06 8.19 -4.31
CA ILE A 38 -2.13 9.06 -4.83
C ILE A 38 -2.54 8.63 -6.23
N ILE A 39 -1.56 8.43 -7.11
CA ILE A 39 -1.81 7.94 -8.47
C ILE A 39 -2.52 6.58 -8.42
N SER A 40 -2.04 5.66 -7.60
CA SER A 40 -2.66 4.34 -7.43
C SER A 40 -4.14 4.45 -7.03
N PHE A 41 -4.50 5.33 -6.10
CA PHE A 41 -5.89 5.52 -5.69
C PHE A 41 -6.76 6.10 -6.82
N ILE A 42 -6.23 7.04 -7.60
CA ILE A 42 -6.92 7.59 -8.77
C ILE A 42 -7.21 6.47 -9.78
N TYR A 43 -6.23 5.60 -10.05
CA TYR A 43 -6.41 4.47 -10.96
C TYR A 43 -7.38 3.40 -10.43
N ILE A 44 -7.46 3.18 -9.12
CA ILE A 44 -8.40 2.22 -8.51
C ILE A 44 -9.85 2.73 -8.54
N THR A 45 -10.05 4.04 -8.50
CA THR A 45 -11.38 4.68 -8.46
C THR A 45 -12.35 4.19 -9.54
N PRO A 46 -12.00 4.15 -10.85
CA PRO A 46 -12.92 3.65 -11.87
C PRO A 46 -13.28 2.17 -11.70
N PHE A 47 -12.34 1.33 -11.24
CA PHE A 47 -12.64 -0.09 -10.96
C PHE A 47 -13.61 -0.24 -9.80
N PHE A 48 -13.41 0.55 -8.74
CA PHE A 48 -14.33 0.60 -7.60
C PHE A 48 -15.73 1.04 -8.04
N TRP A 49 -15.82 2.05 -8.91
CA TRP A 49 -17.10 2.51 -9.45
C TRP A 49 -17.83 1.40 -10.21
N ILE A 50 -17.14 0.71 -11.14
CA ILE A 50 -17.74 -0.36 -11.94
C ILE A 50 -18.23 -1.50 -11.04
N LEU A 51 -17.41 -1.94 -10.08
CA LEU A 51 -17.77 -2.99 -9.13
C LEU A 51 -18.97 -2.60 -8.25
N SER A 52 -19.02 -1.34 -7.84
CA SER A 52 -20.14 -0.79 -7.09
C SER A 52 -21.41 -0.78 -7.95
N THR A 53 -21.32 -0.34 -9.20
CA THR A 53 -22.48 -0.29 -10.11
C THR A 53 -23.02 -1.66 -10.50
N SER A 54 -22.16 -2.68 -10.66
CA SER A 54 -22.62 -4.04 -11.00
C SER A 54 -23.41 -4.72 -9.88
N LEU A 55 -23.26 -4.22 -8.65
CA LEU A 55 -23.96 -4.71 -7.46
C LEU A 55 -25.20 -3.89 -7.08
N LYS A 56 -25.53 -2.82 -7.81
CA LYS A 56 -26.70 -1.97 -7.56
C LYS A 56 -27.94 -2.48 -8.27
N SER A 57 -29.10 -2.05 -7.80
CA SER A 57 -30.35 -2.18 -8.54
C SER A 57 -30.39 -1.19 -9.72
N GLU A 58 -31.21 -1.50 -10.73
CA GLU A 58 -31.40 -0.61 -11.89
C GLU A 58 -31.92 0.78 -11.49
N THR A 59 -32.82 0.83 -10.50
CA THR A 59 -33.38 2.08 -9.97
C THR A 59 -32.34 2.91 -9.23
N GLU A 60 -31.40 2.27 -8.53
CA GLU A 60 -30.29 2.96 -7.85
C GLU A 60 -29.28 3.54 -8.86
N ILE A 61 -28.99 2.82 -9.95
CA ILE A 61 -28.10 3.30 -11.01
C ILE A 61 -28.64 4.57 -11.68
N MET A 62 -29.96 4.66 -11.86
CA MET A 62 -30.63 5.83 -12.46
C MET A 62 -30.85 7.01 -11.51
N ARG A 63 -30.52 6.85 -10.22
CA ARG A 63 -30.75 7.89 -9.22
C ARG A 63 -29.73 9.02 -9.33
N VAL A 64 -30.22 10.26 -9.15
CA VAL A 64 -29.37 11.46 -8.98
C VAL A 64 -29.59 12.01 -7.56
N PRO A 65 -28.54 12.21 -6.75
CA PRO A 65 -27.12 11.95 -7.02
C PRO A 65 -26.80 10.45 -7.01
N PRO A 66 -25.79 10.01 -7.79
CA PRO A 66 -25.39 8.61 -7.80
C PRO A 66 -24.68 8.23 -6.48
N THR A 67 -24.94 7.01 -6.01
CA THR A 67 -24.32 6.46 -4.80
C THR A 67 -22.94 5.87 -5.12
N PHE A 68 -21.97 6.00 -4.22
CA PHE A 68 -20.64 5.40 -4.40
C PHE A 68 -20.57 3.94 -3.97
N VAL A 69 -21.38 3.53 -3.00
CA VAL A 69 -21.49 2.16 -2.46
C VAL A 69 -22.94 1.73 -2.63
N PRO A 70 -23.22 0.48 -3.04
CA PRO A 70 -24.59 -0.02 -3.16
C PRO A 70 -25.34 0.11 -1.82
N GLN A 71 -26.58 0.60 -1.86
CA GLN A 71 -27.44 0.56 -0.68
C GLN A 71 -27.93 -0.87 -0.40
N GLU A 72 -28.24 -1.59 -1.47
CA GLU A 72 -28.61 -3.00 -1.45
C GLU A 72 -27.69 -3.79 -2.38
N TRP A 73 -27.23 -4.96 -1.92
CA TRP A 73 -26.25 -5.76 -2.63
C TRP A 73 -26.94 -6.79 -3.53
N HIS A 74 -26.95 -6.53 -4.84
CA HIS A 74 -27.58 -7.38 -5.84
C HIS A 74 -26.57 -8.32 -6.51
N PHE A 75 -26.19 -9.40 -5.83
CA PHE A 75 -25.29 -10.42 -6.39
C PHE A 75 -25.93 -11.25 -7.50
N GLU A 76 -27.27 -11.29 -7.55
CA GLU A 76 -28.05 -11.93 -8.60
C GLU A 76 -27.74 -11.36 -10.00
N ASN A 77 -27.28 -10.11 -10.09
CA ASN A 77 -26.86 -9.50 -11.35
C ASN A 77 -25.76 -10.33 -12.04
N TYR A 78 -24.83 -10.92 -11.27
CA TYR A 78 -23.79 -11.79 -11.82
C TYR A 78 -24.34 -13.15 -12.24
N ARG A 79 -25.35 -13.68 -11.53
CA ARG A 79 -25.99 -14.95 -11.90
C ARG A 79 -26.79 -14.80 -13.20
N LEU A 80 -27.53 -13.71 -13.33
CA LEU A 80 -28.31 -13.38 -14.54
C LEU A 80 -27.40 -13.08 -15.74
N ALA A 81 -26.24 -12.45 -15.53
CA ALA A 81 -25.31 -12.13 -16.60
C ALA A 81 -24.70 -13.38 -17.29
N TRP A 82 -24.61 -14.51 -16.58
CA TRP A 82 -24.05 -15.79 -17.07
C TRP A 82 -25.09 -16.82 -17.50
N GLN A 83 -26.36 -16.44 -17.60
CA GLN A 83 -27.39 -17.22 -18.28
C GLN A 83 -27.53 -16.75 -19.73
#